data_AF-A0A136MV91-F1
#
_entry.id   AF-A0A136MV91-F1
#
_cell.length_a   1.000
_cell.length_b   1.000
_cell.length_c   1.000
_cell.angle_alpha   90.00
_cell.angle_beta   90.00
_cell.angle_gamma   90.00
#
_symmetry.space_group_name_H-M   'P 1'
#
loop_
_entity.id
_entity.type
_entity.pdbx_description
1 polymer ?
#
loop_
_entity_poly.entity_id
_entity_poly.type
_entity_poly.pdbx_seq_one_letter_code
_entity_poly.pdbx_strand_id
1 'polypeptide(L)'
;MLNWMKNNIHQLGNIKKDNIATRDRWIQYADGWVEISLFSGDLVSGTIYLQSSLNPQTKKIPFIYDLKWNKEVKLQDFFVKDFDSKEYFSQEIPKRKKEIVCKHEMLKWLGKQEFKYPVLKDNGISFSTDFNGIYGEKEILFAYKDLEPHFKNRNLLKEFLF
;
A
#
# COMPACT_ATOMS: atom_id res chain seq x y z
N MET A 1 9.46 6.65 6.43
CA MET A 1 9.98 7.68 5.50
C MET A 1 11.43 8.07 5.81
N LEU A 2 11.74 8.55 7.03
CA LEU A 2 13.09 8.97 7.46
C LEU A 2 14.23 7.98 7.13
N ASN A 3 14.05 6.68 7.38
CA ASN A 3 15.10 5.69 7.10
C ASN A 3 15.37 5.52 5.59
N TRP A 4 14.35 5.67 4.73
CA TRP A 4 14.55 5.58 3.28
C TRP A 4 15.37 6.78 2.77
N MET A 5 15.07 7.98 3.26
CA MET A 5 15.81 9.19 2.94
C MET A 5 17.26 9.12 3.44
N LYS A 6 17.47 8.70 4.70
CA LYS A 6 18.80 8.49 5.27
C LYS A 6 19.63 7.49 4.47
N ASN A 7 19.02 6.39 4.01
CA ASN A 7 19.71 5.39 3.20
C ASN A 7 20.15 5.96 1.85
N ASN A 8 19.29 6.74 1.19
CA ASN A 8 19.65 7.43 -0.06
C ASN A 8 20.79 8.42 0.17
N ILE A 9 20.71 9.27 1.20
CA ILE A 9 21.77 10.22 1.55
C ILE A 9 23.09 9.50 1.84
N HIS A 10 23.05 8.38 2.56
CA HIS A 10 24.22 7.58 2.85
C HIS A 10 24.82 6.95 1.59
N GLN A 11 24.00 6.43 0.67
CA GLN A 11 24.47 5.88 -0.60
C GLN A 11 25.12 6.97 -1.46
N LEU A 12 24.53 8.17 -1.53
CA LEU A 12 25.09 9.34 -2.20
C LEU A 12 26.46 9.71 -1.63
N GLY A 13 26.59 9.81 -0.31
CA GLY A 13 27.84 10.18 0.36
C GLY A 13 28.98 9.18 0.18
N ASN A 14 28.68 7.94 -0.20
CA ASN A 14 29.68 6.88 -0.41
C ASN A 14 30.15 6.74 -1.86
N ILE A 15 29.66 7.56 -2.79
CA ILE A 15 30.14 7.58 -4.18
C ILE A 15 31.54 8.20 -4.20
N LYS A 16 32.56 7.39 -4.54
CA LYS A 16 33.96 7.85 -4.63
C LYS A 16 34.15 8.80 -5.81
N LYS A 17 34.90 9.89 -5.60
CA LYS A 17 35.19 10.92 -6.63
C LYS A 17 35.80 10.35 -7.92
N ASP A 18 36.58 9.27 -7.82
CA ASP A 18 37.26 8.66 -8.97
C ASP A 18 36.33 7.75 -9.81
N ASN A 19 35.11 7.48 -9.32
CA ASN A 19 34.09 6.70 -10.02
C ASN A 19 33.07 7.56 -10.77
N ILE A 20 33.23 8.90 -10.77
CA ILE A 20 32.39 9.85 -11.51
C ILE A 20 32.68 9.75 -13.02
N ALA A 21 32.34 8.59 -13.59
CA ALA A 21 32.31 8.34 -15.02
C ALA A 21 30.95 8.76 -15.59
N THR A 22 30.76 8.65 -16.90
CA THR A 22 29.53 9.01 -17.66
C THR A 22 28.22 8.50 -17.02
N ARG A 23 28.28 7.41 -16.23
CA ARG A 23 27.15 6.82 -15.49
C ARG A 23 26.62 7.70 -14.35
N ASP A 24 27.44 8.55 -13.75
CA ASP A 24 27.05 9.47 -12.65
C ASP A 24 26.52 10.83 -13.16
N ARG A 25 26.56 11.08 -14.47
CA ARG A 25 25.82 12.19 -15.11
C ARG A 25 24.32 11.90 -15.22
N TRP A 26 23.91 10.65 -14.99
CA TRP A 26 22.50 10.27 -14.99
C TRP A 26 21.88 10.81 -13.70
N ILE A 27 20.88 11.67 -13.85
CA ILE A 27 20.24 12.42 -12.79
C ILE A 27 19.96 11.51 -11.58
N GLN A 28 20.56 11.87 -10.45
CA GLN A 28 20.23 11.25 -9.16
C GLN A 28 18.98 11.94 -8.64
N TYR A 29 17.85 11.26 -8.77
CA TYR A 29 16.56 11.77 -8.32
C TYR A 29 15.96 10.82 -7.28
N ALA A 30 15.19 11.44 -6.40
CA ALA A 30 14.39 10.79 -5.40
C ALA A 30 12.99 11.40 -5.52
N ASP A 31 12.06 10.62 -6.04
CA ASP A 31 10.68 11.06 -6.25
C ASP A 31 9.77 10.40 -5.24
N GLY A 32 8.78 11.16 -4.80
CA GLY A 32 7.70 10.64 -3.98
C GLY A 32 6.37 11.20 -4.46
N TRP A 33 5.36 10.34 -4.55
CA TRP A 33 4.01 10.75 -4.87
C TRP A 33 3.01 10.04 -3.95
N VAL A 34 1.81 10.59 -3.89
CA VAL A 34 0.72 10.07 -3.08
C VAL A 34 -0.44 9.73 -3.98
N GLU A 35 -0.96 8.52 -3.84
CA GLU A 35 -2.23 8.11 -4.46
C GLU A 35 -3.28 8.01 -3.37
N ILE A 36 -4.32 8.85 -3.48
CA ILE A 36 -5.47 8.83 -2.58
C ILE A 36 -6.46 7.79 -3.10
N SER A 37 -6.77 6.80 -2.26
CA SER A 37 -7.72 5.72 -2.54
C SER A 37 -9.10 5.99 -1.95
N LEU A 38 -9.16 6.84 -0.92
CA LEU A 38 -10.39 7.28 -0.28
C LEU A 38 -10.22 8.69 0.28
N PHE A 39 -11.21 9.54 0.07
CA PHE A 39 -11.33 10.85 0.69
C PHE A 39 -12.79 11.09 1.09
N SER A 40 -13.14 10.78 2.33
CA SER A 40 -14.50 10.93 2.86
C SER A 40 -14.47 11.77 4.12
N GLY A 41 -14.84 13.04 3.99
CA GLY A 41 -15.03 13.98 5.10
C GLY A 41 -13.87 14.01 6.10
N ASP A 42 -13.95 13.16 7.12
CA ASP A 42 -13.01 13.04 8.22
C ASP A 42 -11.89 11.99 8.00
N LEU A 43 -11.91 11.23 6.89
CA LEU A 43 -10.96 10.14 6.61
C LEU A 43 -10.29 10.27 5.24
N VAL A 44 -8.98 10.06 5.23
CA VAL A 44 -8.16 9.94 4.01
C VAL A 44 -7.42 8.61 4.05
N SER A 45 -7.51 7.83 2.99
CA SER A 45 -6.67 6.64 2.83
C SER A 45 -5.96 6.67 1.49
N GLY A 46 -4.73 6.17 1.47
CA GLY A 46 -3.96 6.09 0.25
C GLY A 46 -2.63 5.39 0.44
N THR A 47 -1.79 5.53 -0.58
CA THR A 47 -0.43 5.00 -0.60
C THR A 47 0.55 6.10 -0.94
N ILE A 48 1.63 6.19 -0.17
CA ILE A 48 2.80 6.98 -0.51
C ILE A 48 3.79 6.07 -1.23
N TYR A 49 4.22 6.48 -2.41
CA TYR A 49 5.24 5.82 -3.20
C TYR A 49 6.53 6.61 -3.11
N LEU A 50 7.65 5.90 -2.98
CA LEU A 50 8.98 6.49 -2.95
C LEU A 50 9.87 5.71 -3.91
N GLN A 51 10.49 6.41 -4.85
CA GLN A 51 11.39 5.84 -5.84
C GLN A 51 12.66 6.67 -5.93
N SER A 52 13.78 6.03 -6.27
CA SER A 52 15.06 6.69 -6.45
C SER A 52 15.84 6.01 -7.56
N SER A 53 16.64 6.74 -8.32
CA SER A 53 17.52 6.11 -9.32
C SER A 53 18.61 5.21 -8.71
N LEU A 54 18.83 5.31 -7.39
CA LEU A 54 19.74 4.46 -6.61
C LEU A 54 19.13 3.12 -6.18
N ASN A 55 17.80 2.99 -6.21
CA ASN A 55 17.09 1.77 -5.80
C ASN A 55 16.01 1.43 -6.83
N PRO A 56 16.13 0.30 -7.55
CA PRO A 56 15.15 -0.09 -8.56
C PRO A 56 13.78 -0.47 -7.99
N GLN A 57 13.66 -0.67 -6.67
CA GLN A 57 12.39 -0.99 -6.02
C GLN A 57 11.67 0.27 -5.55
N THR A 58 10.43 0.44 -6.03
CA THR A 58 9.49 1.43 -5.48
C THR A 58 9.06 0.99 -4.08
N LYS A 59 9.30 1.85 -3.10
CA LYS A 59 8.83 1.63 -1.73
C LYS A 59 7.40 2.16 -1.60
N LYS A 60 6.50 1.29 -1.12
CA LYS A 60 5.11 1.63 -0.81
C LYS A 60 4.89 1.78 0.68
N ILE A 61 4.12 2.79 1.06
CA ILE A 61 3.71 3.05 2.44
C ILE A 61 2.20 3.33 2.43
N PRO A 62 1.36 2.35 2.78
CA PRO A 62 -0.07 2.59 2.92
C PRO A 62 -0.33 3.45 4.15
N PHE A 63 -1.37 4.27 4.10
CA PHE A 63 -1.83 5.04 5.23
C PHE A 63 -3.36 5.13 5.28
N ILE A 64 -3.86 5.27 6.50
CA ILE A 64 -5.23 5.67 6.80
C ILE A 64 -5.12 6.78 7.84
N TYR A 65 -5.68 7.94 7.55
CA TYR A 65 -5.53 9.14 8.35
C TYR A 65 -6.91 9.70 8.69
N ASP A 66 -7.10 9.96 9.98
CA ASP A 66 -8.29 10.60 10.53
C ASP A 66 -8.02 12.09 10.69
N LEU A 67 -8.66 12.89 9.84
CA LEU A 67 -8.54 14.35 9.79
C LEU A 67 -9.16 15.02 11.01
N LYS A 68 -10.22 14.44 11.57
CA LYS A 68 -10.91 14.99 12.75
C LYS A 68 -10.03 14.94 13.99
N TRP A 69 -9.31 13.83 14.18
CA TRP A 69 -8.42 13.64 15.32
C TRP A 69 -6.94 13.87 15.01
N ASN A 70 -6.63 14.27 13.77
CA ASN A 70 -5.28 14.55 13.27
C ASN A 70 -4.29 13.43 13.59
N LYS A 71 -4.65 12.18 13.26
CA LYS A 71 -3.85 10.99 13.58
C LYS A 71 -3.94 9.91 12.51
N GLU A 72 -2.86 9.16 12.37
CA GLU A 72 -2.87 7.92 11.61
C GLU A 72 -3.65 6.84 12.38
N VAL A 73 -4.47 6.08 11.67
CA VAL A 73 -5.33 5.03 12.22
C VAL A 73 -4.90 3.69 11.64
N LYS A 74 -4.85 2.65 12.48
CA LYS A 74 -4.52 1.30 12.01
C LYS A 74 -5.78 0.62 11.49
N LEU A 75 -5.63 -0.29 10.55
CA LEU A 75 -6.75 -1.07 10.01
C LEU A 75 -7.58 -1.75 11.12
N GLN A 76 -6.92 -2.31 12.13
CA GLN A 76 -7.57 -2.95 13.28
C GLN A 76 -8.49 -2.01 14.07
N ASP A 77 -8.25 -0.69 14.04
CA ASP A 77 -9.02 0.26 14.83
C ASP A 77 -10.47 0.39 14.34
N PHE A 78 -10.77 -0.04 13.11
CA PHE A 78 -12.11 -0.06 12.53
C PHE A 78 -12.97 -1.24 13.00
N PHE A 79 -12.36 -2.32 13.51
CA PHE A 79 -13.04 -3.58 13.84
C PHE A 79 -13.31 -3.79 15.33
N VAL A 80 -14.38 -4.48 15.68
CA VAL A 80 -14.71 -4.84 17.07
C VAL A 80 -13.55 -5.56 17.74
N LYS A 81 -13.44 -5.40 19.07
CA LYS A 81 -12.27 -5.88 19.83
C LYS A 81 -12.03 -7.38 19.68
N ASP A 82 -13.09 -8.17 19.53
CA ASP A 82 -13.02 -9.63 19.44
C ASP A 82 -12.76 -10.14 18.01
N PHE A 83 -12.61 -9.22 17.05
CA PHE A 83 -12.26 -9.55 15.67
C PHE A 83 -10.80 -9.21 15.40
N ASP A 84 -9.96 -10.22 15.17
CA ASP A 84 -8.59 -10.05 14.72
C ASP A 84 -8.55 -9.87 13.19
N SER A 85 -8.47 -8.61 12.75
CA SER A 85 -8.41 -8.30 11.31
C SER A 85 -7.15 -8.83 10.65
N LYS A 86 -6.02 -8.89 11.38
CA LYS A 86 -4.75 -9.36 10.82
C LYS A 86 -4.83 -10.85 10.53
N GLU A 87 -5.37 -11.63 11.46
CA GLU A 87 -5.56 -13.07 11.27
C GLU A 87 -6.63 -13.37 10.22
N TYR A 88 -7.74 -12.63 10.21
CA TYR A 88 -8.77 -12.79 9.18
C TYR A 88 -8.21 -12.61 7.77
N PHE A 89 -7.51 -11.49 7.52
CA PHE A 89 -6.96 -11.21 6.20
C PHE A 89 -5.79 -12.13 5.82
N SER A 90 -5.00 -12.62 6.79
CA SER A 90 -3.93 -13.59 6.52
C SER A 90 -4.49 -14.91 5.95
N GLN A 91 -5.69 -15.30 6.37
CA GLN A 91 -6.38 -16.51 5.90
C GLN A 91 -7.17 -16.29 4.61
N GLU A 92 -7.82 -15.13 4.44
CA GLU A 92 -8.70 -14.86 3.30
C GLU A 92 -7.95 -14.41 2.04
N ILE A 93 -6.87 -13.65 2.16
CA ILE A 93 -6.08 -13.17 1.02
C ILE A 93 -5.58 -14.33 0.14
N PRO A 94 -4.99 -15.42 0.67
CA PRO A 94 -4.58 -16.56 -0.14
C PRO A 94 -5.72 -17.26 -0.86
N LYS A 95 -6.95 -17.24 -0.31
CA LYS A 95 -8.15 -17.80 -0.96
C LYS A 95 -8.55 -16.95 -2.15
N ARG A 96 -8.75 -15.64 -1.93
CA ARG A 96 -9.08 -14.67 -2.99
C ARG A 96 -8.00 -14.60 -4.08
N LYS A 97 -6.73 -14.75 -3.73
CA LYS A 97 -5.61 -14.80 -4.68
C LYS A 97 -5.74 -15.95 -5.69
N LYS A 98 -6.27 -17.11 -5.29
CA LYS A 98 -6.48 -18.26 -6.18
C LYS A 98 -7.62 -18.05 -7.17
N GLU A 99 -8.53 -17.13 -6.88
CA GLU A 99 -9.68 -16.79 -7.73
C GLU A 99 -9.33 -15.76 -8.82
N ILE A 100 -8.13 -15.15 -8.76
CA ILE A 100 -7.70 -14.16 -9.74
C ILE A 100 -7.48 -14.83 -11.09
N VAL A 101 -8.27 -14.40 -12.09
CA VAL A 101 -8.13 -14.84 -13.48
C VAL A 101 -7.28 -13.84 -14.26
N CYS A 102 -6.11 -14.25 -14.72
CA CYS A 102 -5.25 -13.44 -15.59
C CYS A 102 -4.36 -14.31 -16.50
N LYS A 103 -3.55 -13.67 -17.36
CA LYS A 103 -2.63 -14.37 -18.29
C LYS A 103 -1.64 -15.25 -17.52
N HIS A 104 -1.24 -16.38 -18.11
CA HIS A 104 -0.40 -17.40 -17.47
C HIS A 104 0.91 -16.86 -16.87
N GLU A 105 1.59 -15.94 -17.56
CA GLU A 105 2.83 -15.33 -17.06
C GLU A 105 2.61 -14.45 -15.83
N MET A 106 1.49 -13.72 -15.82
CA MET A 106 1.08 -12.91 -14.67
C MET A 106 0.71 -13.80 -13.48
N LEU A 107 0.06 -14.95 -13.69
CA LEU A 107 -0.22 -15.91 -12.62
C LEU A 107 1.07 -16.43 -11.97
N LYS A 108 2.11 -16.73 -12.75
CA LYS A 108 3.43 -17.13 -12.23
C LYS A 108 4.07 -16.05 -11.37
N TRP A 109 4.02 -14.80 -11.83
CA TRP A 109 4.52 -13.66 -11.05
C TRP A 109 3.70 -13.44 -9.77
N LEU A 110 2.37 -13.41 -9.90
CA LEU A 110 1.41 -13.19 -8.83
C LEU A 110 1.53 -14.26 -7.75
N GLY A 111 1.79 -15.51 -8.14
CA GLY A 111 2.05 -16.64 -7.22
C GLY A 111 3.11 -16.31 -6.17
N LYS A 112 4.11 -15.48 -6.51
CA LYS A 112 5.20 -15.07 -5.62
C LYS A 112 4.95 -13.75 -4.86
N GLN A 113 3.85 -13.06 -5.14
CA GLN A 113 3.55 -11.77 -4.51
C GLN A 113 2.73 -11.92 -3.23
N GLU A 114 2.94 -10.99 -2.31
CA GLU A 114 2.14 -10.80 -1.10
C GLU A 114 1.24 -9.57 -1.28
N PHE A 115 0.00 -9.67 -0.82
CA PHE A 115 -0.93 -8.54 -0.76
C PHE A 115 -0.89 -7.95 0.66
N LYS A 116 0.01 -7.00 0.90
CA LYS A 116 0.38 -6.56 2.25
C LYS A 116 0.14 -5.08 2.52
N TYR A 117 -0.37 -4.34 1.54
CA TYR A 117 -0.59 -2.90 1.64
C TYR A 117 -2.08 -2.59 1.74
N PRO A 118 -2.64 -2.52 2.96
CA PRO A 118 -4.06 -2.22 3.15
C PRO A 118 -4.36 -0.74 2.93
N VAL A 119 -5.38 -0.43 2.14
CA VAL A 119 -5.97 0.91 2.04
C VAL A 119 -7.50 0.81 2.02
N LEU A 120 -8.16 1.82 2.56
CA LEU A 120 -9.60 1.97 2.43
C LEU A 120 -9.94 2.54 1.04
N LYS A 121 -11.06 2.08 0.48
CA LYS A 121 -11.66 2.56 -0.77
C LYS A 121 -13.16 2.75 -0.54
N ASP A 122 -13.83 3.46 -1.43
CA ASP A 122 -15.28 3.73 -1.32
C ASP A 122 -16.12 2.46 -1.09
N ASN A 123 -15.73 1.33 -1.68
CA ASN A 123 -16.50 0.09 -1.64
C ASN A 123 -15.91 -1.00 -0.74
N GLY A 124 -14.78 -0.75 -0.05
CA GLY A 124 -14.17 -1.79 0.77
C GLY A 124 -12.74 -1.52 1.21
N ILE A 125 -12.11 -2.58 1.69
CA ILE A 125 -10.70 -2.60 2.10
C ILE A 125 -9.92 -3.33 1.02
N SER A 126 -8.96 -2.66 0.40
CA SER A 126 -8.10 -3.27 -0.60
C SER A 126 -6.72 -3.57 -0.04
N PHE A 127 -6.16 -4.71 -0.44
CA PHE A 127 -4.76 -5.05 -0.21
C PHE A 127 -4.07 -5.11 -1.55
N SER A 128 -2.92 -4.48 -1.69
CA SER A 128 -2.15 -4.48 -2.95
C SER A 128 -0.78 -5.16 -2.82
N THR A 129 -0.24 -5.57 -3.97
CA THR A 129 1.13 -6.11 -4.09
C THR A 129 2.19 -5.00 -4.08
N ASP A 130 3.46 -5.39 -4.03
CA ASP A 130 4.56 -4.51 -4.44
C ASP A 130 4.39 -4.05 -5.90
N PHE A 131 4.90 -2.86 -6.21
CA PHE A 131 4.91 -2.33 -7.56
C PHE A 131 5.88 -3.11 -8.44
N ASN A 132 5.42 -3.52 -9.62
CA ASN A 132 6.26 -4.15 -10.64
C ASN A 132 6.21 -3.32 -11.94
N GLY A 133 7.37 -2.97 -12.49
CA GLY A 133 7.44 -2.15 -13.70
C GLY A 133 6.85 -2.79 -14.97
N ILE A 134 6.63 -4.11 -14.99
CA ILE A 134 6.04 -4.83 -16.13
C ILE A 134 4.55 -5.10 -15.90
N TYR A 135 4.20 -5.63 -14.71
CA TYR A 135 2.84 -6.08 -14.39
C TYR A 135 2.01 -5.05 -13.61
N GLY A 136 2.61 -3.92 -13.24
CA GLY A 136 2.02 -2.94 -12.35
C GLY A 136 1.79 -3.53 -10.97
N GLU A 137 0.63 -3.24 -10.42
CA GLU A 137 0.18 -3.76 -9.14
C GLU A 137 -1.06 -4.63 -9.30
N LYS A 138 -1.28 -5.50 -8.34
CA LYS A 138 -2.56 -6.19 -8.18
C LYS A 138 -3.14 -5.92 -6.82
N GLU A 139 -4.46 -5.86 -6.80
CA GLU A 139 -5.25 -5.66 -5.59
C GLU A 139 -6.29 -6.75 -5.40
N ILE A 140 -6.58 -7.04 -4.13
CA ILE A 140 -7.75 -7.80 -3.70
C ILE A 140 -8.59 -6.86 -2.86
N LEU A 141 -9.86 -6.70 -3.24
CA LEU A 141 -10.83 -5.87 -2.54
C LEU A 141 -11.76 -6.75 -1.70
N PHE A 142 -11.88 -6.43 -0.43
CA PHE A 142 -12.89 -6.97 0.49
C PHE A 142 -14.01 -5.96 0.64
N ALA A 143 -15.19 -6.29 0.14
CA ALA A 143 -16.33 -5.39 0.19
C ALA A 143 -16.73 -5.09 1.64
N TYR A 144 -17.12 -3.85 1.92
CA TYR A 144 -17.58 -3.48 3.26
C TYR A 144 -18.76 -4.30 3.76
N LYS A 145 -19.64 -4.73 2.83
CA LYS A 145 -20.79 -5.59 3.13
C LYS A 145 -20.38 -6.93 3.74
N ASP A 146 -19.28 -7.52 3.27
CA ASP A 146 -18.79 -8.81 3.78
C ASP A 146 -18.17 -8.67 5.18
N LEU A 147 -17.71 -7.46 5.51
CA LEU A 147 -17.02 -7.12 6.75
C LEU A 147 -17.94 -6.43 7.78
N GLU A 148 -19.15 -6.02 7.38
CA GLU A 148 -20.12 -5.27 8.18
C GLU A 148 -20.32 -5.82 9.60
N PRO A 149 -20.46 -7.15 9.81
CA PRO A 149 -20.67 -7.72 11.13
C PRO A 149 -19.52 -7.45 12.12
N HIS A 150 -18.34 -7.12 11.61
CA HIS A 150 -17.11 -7.01 12.38
C HIS A 150 -16.68 -5.56 12.64
N PHE A 151 -17.37 -4.54 12.12
CA PHE A 151 -17.01 -3.13 12.35
C PHE A 151 -17.50 -2.59 13.71
N LYS A 152 -16.68 -1.73 14.35
CA LYS A 152 -17.06 -1.05 15.62
C LYS A 152 -18.25 -0.12 15.46
N ASN A 153 -18.27 0.64 14.37
CA ASN A 153 -19.30 1.64 14.09
C ASN A 153 -19.85 1.40 12.68
N ARG A 154 -21.07 0.86 12.61
CA ARG A 154 -21.76 0.63 11.33
C ARG A 154 -22.12 1.93 10.60
N ASN A 155 -22.12 3.08 11.28
CA ASN A 155 -22.34 4.37 10.62
C ASN A 155 -21.10 4.87 9.87
N LEU A 156 -19.87 4.38 10.16
CA LEU A 156 -18.72 4.66 9.29
C LEU A 156 -18.99 4.14 7.87
N LEU A 157 -19.67 3.00 7.75
CA LEU A 157 -20.07 2.44 6.45
C LEU A 157 -21.16 3.24 5.74
N LYS A 158 -21.97 4.03 6.47
CA LYS A 158 -23.06 4.81 5.86
C LYS A 158 -22.56 5.99 5.03
N GLU A 159 -21.37 6.51 5.32
CA GLU A 159 -20.71 7.50 4.45
C GLU A 159 -20.15 6.87 3.16
N PHE A 160 -19.95 5.54 3.14
CA PHE A 160 -19.35 4.81 2.02
C PHE A 160 -20.36 4.02 1.17
N LEU A 161 -21.54 3.70 1.73
CA LEU A 161 -22.58 2.89 1.09
C LEU A 161 -23.75 3.71 0.51
N PHE A 162 -23.73 5.04 0.65
CA PHE A 162 -24.77 5.95 0.15
C PHE A 162 -24.18 7.19 -0.52
#